data_AF-A0A0X3ANZ0-F1
#
_entry.id   AF-A0A0X3ANZ0-F1
#
_cell.length_a   1.000
_cell.length_b   1.000
_cell.length_c   1.000
_cell.angle_alpha   90.00
_cell.angle_beta   90.00
_cell.angle_gamma   90.00
#
_symmetry.space_group_name_H-M   'P 1'
#
loop_
_entity.id
_entity.type
_entity.pdbx_description
1 polymer ?
#
loop_
_entity_poly.entity_id
_entity_poly.type
_entity_poly.pdbx_seq_one_letter_code
_entity_poly.pdbx_strand_id
1 'polypeptide(L)'
;MNKFLTLAFVLILSSSAFAQTGRNGMNKEYGRQYEEIRKNPNLSEYEKGQKKRELSLQQKKDNMNYGNHHEHPYGHHSEIADKKKKDIDNQIDQLEERYKRDKEKIENNNRLSKNEIKIQKNELERTYKYKKNALEREKKAIKK
;
A
#
# COMPACT_ATOMS: atom_id res chain seq x y z
N MET A 1 -7.13 39.95 -50.49
CA MET A 1 -8.30 39.05 -50.51
C MET A 1 -7.81 37.68 -50.04
N ASN A 2 -7.92 37.39 -48.73
CA ASN A 2 -9.01 36.63 -48.11
C ASN A 2 -8.95 35.14 -48.50
N LYS A 3 -8.76 34.14 -47.64
CA LYS A 3 -8.88 34.03 -46.17
C LYS A 3 -8.07 32.83 -45.68
N PHE A 4 -7.52 32.96 -44.48
CA PHE A 4 -6.95 31.89 -43.66
C PHE A 4 -7.95 30.75 -43.48
N LEU A 5 -7.56 29.52 -43.85
CA LEU A 5 -8.27 28.30 -43.45
C LEU A 5 -7.71 27.87 -42.10
N THR A 6 -8.09 28.60 -41.05
CA THR A 6 -7.90 28.17 -39.66
C THR A 6 -8.74 26.91 -39.45
N LEU A 7 -8.05 25.77 -39.37
CA LEU A 7 -8.61 24.50 -38.90
C LEU A 7 -9.03 24.72 -37.44
N ALA A 8 -10.30 25.07 -37.23
CA ALA A 8 -10.87 25.29 -35.92
C ALA A 8 -10.92 23.96 -35.17
N PHE A 9 -9.95 23.75 -34.28
CA PHE A 9 -9.98 22.75 -33.24
C PHE A 9 -11.11 23.14 -32.27
N VAL A 10 -12.33 22.70 -32.57
CA VAL A 10 -13.51 22.89 -31.71
C VAL A 10 -13.35 21.93 -30.52
N LEU A 11 -12.55 22.35 -29.54
CA LEU A 11 -12.61 21.90 -28.16
C LEU A 11 -13.93 22.41 -27.59
N ILE A 12 -15.02 21.67 -27.79
CA ILE A 12 -16.18 21.77 -26.90
C ILE A 12 -15.75 21.14 -25.58
N LEU A 13 -15.08 21.93 -24.76
CA LEU A 13 -15.04 21.70 -23.31
C LEU A 13 -16.42 22.08 -22.80
N SER A 14 -17.35 21.12 -22.84
CA SER A 14 -18.55 21.18 -22.02
C SER A 14 -18.11 21.11 -20.57
N SER A 15 -17.86 22.27 -19.98
CA SER A 15 -17.66 22.47 -18.56
C SER A 15 -18.97 22.17 -17.83
N SER A 16 -19.21 20.89 -17.53
CA SER A 16 -20.21 20.50 -16.54
C SER A 16 -19.73 21.01 -15.18
N ALA A 17 -20.42 22.02 -14.66
CA ALA A 17 -20.25 22.52 -13.31
C ALA A 17 -20.35 21.34 -12.33
N PHE A 18 -19.23 20.98 -11.70
CA PHE A 18 -19.18 19.89 -10.72
C PHE A 18 -19.85 20.34 -9.42
N ALA A 19 -21.17 20.14 -9.35
CA ALA A 19 -21.87 20.07 -8.08
C ALA A 19 -21.47 18.75 -7.41
N GLN A 20 -20.68 18.88 -6.34
CA GLN A 20 -20.30 17.93 -5.29
C GLN A 20 -21.17 16.65 -5.22
N THR A 21 -20.92 15.73 -6.15
CA THR A 21 -21.56 14.42 -6.21
C THR A 21 -20.48 13.40 -5.89
N GLY A 22 -20.66 12.62 -4.82
CA GLY A 22 -19.69 11.58 -4.45
C GLY A 22 -19.48 10.54 -5.58
N ARG A 23 -18.58 9.57 -5.40
CA ARG A 23 -18.18 8.58 -6.43
C ARG A 23 -19.34 7.98 -7.22
N ASN A 24 -20.46 7.69 -6.54
CA ASN A 24 -21.65 7.13 -7.14
C ASN A 24 -22.38 8.11 -8.08
N GLY A 25 -22.42 9.40 -7.76
CA GLY A 25 -22.99 10.43 -8.62
C GLY A 25 -22.13 10.68 -9.85
N MET A 26 -20.80 10.71 -9.69
CA MET A 26 -19.85 10.81 -10.81
C MET A 26 -20.00 9.62 -11.78
N ASN A 27 -20.02 8.38 -11.27
CA ASN A 27 -20.19 7.20 -12.12
C ASN A 27 -21.57 7.11 -12.77
N LYS A 28 -22.61 7.63 -12.11
CA LYS A 28 -23.94 7.77 -12.71
C LYS A 28 -23.92 8.71 -13.90
N GLU A 29 -23.19 9.82 -13.81
CA GLU A 29 -23.04 10.79 -14.91
C GLU A 29 -22.29 10.20 -16.10
N TYR A 30 -21.18 9.50 -15.85
CA TYR A 30 -20.50 8.72 -16.88
C TYR A 30 -21.43 7.73 -17.58
N GLY A 31 -22.31 7.06 -16.82
CA GLY A 31 -23.36 6.19 -17.38
C GLY A 31 -24.29 6.90 -18.37
N ARG A 32 -24.68 8.16 -18.09
CA ARG A 32 -25.49 8.97 -19.02
C ARG A 32 -24.71 9.29 -20.29
N GLN A 33 -23.45 9.69 -20.16
CA GLN A 33 -22.58 10.03 -21.29
C GLN A 33 -22.32 8.83 -22.21
N TYR A 34 -22.15 7.62 -21.66
CA TYR A 34 -22.08 6.40 -22.47
C TYR A 34 -23.35 6.13 -23.27
N GLU A 35 -24.51 6.35 -22.68
CA GLU A 35 -25.81 6.17 -23.34
C GLU A 35 -26.05 7.24 -24.41
N GLU A 36 -25.62 8.48 -24.20
CA GLU A 36 -25.63 9.53 -25.23
C GLU A 36 -24.77 9.14 -26.43
N ILE A 37 -23.54 8.66 -26.21
CA ILE A 37 -22.67 8.17 -27.29
C ILE A 37 -23.34 6.99 -28.03
N ARG A 38 -23.95 6.06 -27.29
CA ARG A 38 -24.61 4.88 -27.87
C ARG A 38 -25.80 5.27 -28.76
N LYS A 39 -26.65 6.18 -28.29
CA LYS A 39 -27.89 6.60 -28.94
C LYS A 39 -27.69 7.65 -30.04
N ASN A 40 -26.50 8.24 -30.14
CA ASN A 40 -26.21 9.25 -31.14
C ASN A 40 -26.23 8.64 -32.57
N PRO A 41 -27.18 9.04 -33.43
CA PRO A 41 -27.28 8.52 -34.79
C PRO A 41 -26.22 9.09 -35.74
N ASN A 42 -25.57 10.21 -35.35
CA ASN A 42 -24.58 10.90 -36.17
C ASN A 42 -23.17 10.32 -36.03
N LEU A 43 -23.00 9.25 -35.24
CA LEU A 43 -21.72 8.58 -35.05
C LEU A 43 -21.78 7.18 -35.66
N SER A 44 -20.75 6.82 -36.42
CA SER A 44 -20.54 5.42 -36.81
C SER A 44 -20.20 4.56 -35.58
N GLU A 45 -20.38 3.25 -35.69
CA GLU A 45 -20.01 2.32 -34.60
C GLU A 45 -18.53 2.41 -34.22
N TYR A 46 -17.66 2.70 -35.20
CA TYR A 46 -16.24 2.91 -34.95
C TYR A 46 -15.99 4.18 -34.11
N GLU A 47 -16.60 5.30 -34.47
CA GLU A 47 -16.46 6.56 -33.72
C GLU A 47 -17.08 6.48 -32.32
N LYS A 48 -18.20 5.75 -32.18
CA LYS A 48 -18.76 5.41 -30.86
C LYS A 48 -17.75 4.61 -30.04
N GLY A 49 -17.09 3.63 -30.63
CA GLY A 49 -16.03 2.85 -29.98
C GLY A 49 -14.89 3.73 -29.46
N GLN A 50 -14.38 4.65 -30.30
CA GLN A 50 -13.31 5.57 -29.90
C GLN A 50 -13.74 6.50 -28.75
N LYS A 51 -14.93 7.11 -28.86
CA LYS A 51 -15.45 8.00 -27.81
C LYS A 51 -15.71 7.28 -26.49
N LYS A 52 -16.25 6.05 -26.52
CA LYS A 52 -16.43 5.24 -25.31
C LYS A 52 -15.09 4.89 -24.66
N ARG A 53 -14.06 4.60 -25.45
CA ARG A 53 -12.71 4.31 -24.94
C ARG A 53 -12.10 5.53 -24.27
N GLU A 54 -12.19 6.70 -24.90
CA GLU A 54 -11.73 7.97 -24.32
C GLU A 54 -12.46 8.27 -23.00
N LEU A 55 -13.79 8.12 -23.01
CA LEU A 55 -14.62 8.32 -21.82
C LEU A 55 -14.27 7.36 -20.68
N SER A 56 -13.94 6.10 -21.00
CA SER A 56 -13.50 5.09 -20.03
C SER A 56 -12.16 5.44 -19.38
N LEU A 57 -11.22 5.96 -20.16
CA LEU A 57 -9.93 6.42 -19.62
C LEU A 57 -10.11 7.60 -18.68
N GLN A 58 -10.99 8.54 -19.04
CA GLN A 58 -11.31 9.70 -18.22
C GLN A 58 -12.01 9.29 -16.91
N GLN A 59 -13.01 8.41 -16.99
CA GLN A 59 -13.68 7.83 -15.82
C GLN A 59 -12.71 7.11 -14.89
N LYS A 60 -11.76 6.35 -15.43
CA LYS A 60 -10.73 5.66 -14.63
C LYS A 60 -9.85 6.66 -13.89
N LYS A 61 -9.41 7.72 -14.58
CA LYS A 61 -8.58 8.79 -13.99
C LYS A 61 -9.32 9.50 -12.85
N ASP A 62 -10.58 9.85 -13.07
CA ASP A 62 -11.36 10.60 -12.09
C ASP A 62 -11.73 9.74 -10.87
N ASN A 63 -12.03 8.44 -11.06
CA ASN A 63 -12.21 7.51 -9.94
C ASN A 63 -10.93 7.31 -9.12
N MET A 64 -9.77 7.24 -9.77
CA MET A 64 -8.48 7.15 -9.07
C MET A 64 -8.20 8.43 -8.27
N ASN A 65 -8.47 9.59 -8.86
CA ASN A 65 -8.29 10.87 -8.18
C ASN A 65 -9.26 11.04 -7.00
N TYR A 66 -10.53 10.64 -7.17
CA TYR A 66 -11.51 10.62 -6.09
C TYR A 66 -11.06 9.69 -4.96
N GLY A 67 -10.60 8.47 -5.28
CA GLY A 67 -10.05 7.53 -4.31
C GLY A 67 -8.89 8.15 -3.51
N ASN A 68 -7.90 8.74 -4.19
CA ASN A 68 -6.76 9.35 -3.53
C ASN A 68 -7.11 10.55 -2.63
N HIS A 69 -8.18 11.29 -2.94
CA HIS A 69 -8.58 12.48 -2.18
C HIS A 69 -9.65 12.23 -1.12
N HIS A 70 -10.46 11.17 -1.25
CA HIS A 70 -11.62 10.90 -0.37
C HIS A 70 -11.55 9.55 0.34
N GLU A 71 -10.78 8.57 -0.17
CA GLU A 71 -10.41 7.39 0.60
C GLU A 71 -9.13 7.76 1.35
N HIS A 72 -9.28 8.04 2.64
CA HIS A 72 -8.14 8.30 3.50
C HIS A 72 -7.14 7.14 3.44
N PRO A 73 -5.82 7.40 3.50
CA PRO A 73 -4.77 6.36 3.55
C PRO A 73 -4.72 5.61 4.90
N TYR A 74 -5.86 5.44 5.57
CA TYR A 74 -5.95 4.77 6.86
C TYR A 74 -5.68 3.25 6.81
N GLY A 75 -5.44 2.67 5.61
CA GLY A 75 -4.99 1.29 5.47
C GLY A 75 -3.48 1.06 5.65
N HIS A 76 -2.64 2.09 5.43
CA HIS A 76 -1.18 1.87 5.42
C HIS A 76 -0.56 1.80 6.82
N HIS A 77 -1.12 2.49 7.81
CA HIS A 77 -0.50 2.56 9.13
C HIS A 77 -0.61 1.23 9.89
N SER A 78 -1.75 0.55 9.78
CA SER A 78 -1.96 -0.80 10.36
C SER A 78 -1.08 -1.83 9.67
N GLU A 79 -0.97 -1.82 8.34
CA GLU A 79 -0.11 -2.74 7.60
C GLU A 79 1.38 -2.56 7.94
N ILE A 80 1.83 -1.32 8.08
CA ILE A 80 3.21 -1.01 8.50
C ILE A 80 3.44 -1.44 9.95
N ALA A 81 2.48 -1.19 10.84
CA ALA A 81 2.56 -1.61 12.25
C ALA A 81 2.60 -3.14 12.38
N ASP A 82 1.77 -3.85 11.63
CA ASP A 82 1.72 -5.31 11.62
C ASP A 82 2.98 -5.91 11.02
N LYS A 83 3.51 -5.32 9.93
CA LYS A 83 4.81 -5.71 9.38
C LYS A 83 5.94 -5.53 10.40
N LYS A 84 6.01 -4.38 11.08
CA LYS A 84 7.01 -4.14 12.12
C LYS A 84 6.90 -5.12 13.28
N LYS A 85 5.68 -5.47 13.72
CA LYS A 85 5.47 -6.49 14.76
C LYS A 85 5.96 -7.86 14.30
N LYS A 86 5.69 -8.24 13.05
CA LYS A 86 6.18 -9.49 12.46
C LYS A 86 7.71 -9.53 12.36
N ASP A 87 8.34 -8.41 12.00
CA ASP A 87 9.80 -8.31 11.94
C ASP A 87 10.44 -8.49 13.33
N ILE A 88 9.83 -7.92 14.37
CA ILE A 88 10.29 -8.12 15.76
C ILE A 88 10.09 -9.58 16.20
N ASP A 89 8.97 -10.21 15.84
CA ASP A 89 8.75 -11.64 16.13
C ASP A 89 9.84 -12.51 15.50
N ASN A 90 10.19 -12.27 14.23
CA ASN A 90 11.30 -12.95 13.58
C ASN A 90 12.65 -12.72 14.30
N GLN A 91 12.89 -11.52 14.82
CA GLN A 91 14.12 -11.22 15.58
C GLN A 91 14.17 -11.98 16.91
N ILE A 92 13.03 -12.14 17.58
CA ILE A 92 12.90 -12.95 18.80
C ILE A 92 13.20 -14.42 18.48
N ASP A 93 12.59 -14.99 17.43
CA ASP A 93 12.82 -16.38 17.04
C ASP A 93 14.30 -16.63 16.73
N GLN A 94 14.93 -15.74 15.95
CA GLN A 94 16.37 -15.86 15.66
C GLN A 94 17.24 -15.71 16.92
N LEU A 95 16.82 -14.89 17.89
CA LEU A 95 17.52 -14.73 19.16
C LEU A 95 17.43 -16.02 20.00
N GLU A 96 16.27 -16.69 20.02
CA GLU A 96 16.08 -17.97 20.70
C GLU A 96 16.93 -19.07 20.07
N GLU A 97 16.97 -19.16 18.74
CA GLU A 97 17.80 -20.13 18.03
C GLU A 97 19.30 -19.88 18.26
N ARG A 98 19.74 -18.61 18.26
CA ARG A 98 21.12 -18.28 18.63
C ARG A 98 21.44 -18.69 20.07
N TYR A 99 20.55 -18.40 21.01
CA TYR A 99 20.73 -18.77 22.41
C TYR A 99 20.87 -20.28 22.60
N LYS A 100 20.01 -21.09 21.95
CA LYS A 100 20.11 -22.56 22.01
C LYS A 100 21.47 -23.05 21.48
N ARG A 101 21.87 -22.61 20.29
CA ARG A 101 23.15 -22.99 19.67
C ARG A 101 24.36 -22.59 20.51
N ASP A 102 24.37 -21.36 21.02
CA ASP A 102 25.50 -20.86 21.81
C ASP A 102 25.58 -21.58 23.16
N LYS A 103 24.43 -21.88 23.77
CA LYS A 103 24.36 -22.67 25.00
C LYS A 103 24.93 -24.08 24.79
N GLU A 104 24.51 -24.78 23.72
CA GLU A 104 25.04 -26.09 23.36
C GLU A 104 26.55 -26.03 23.07
N LYS A 105 27.01 -24.99 22.38
CA LYS A 105 28.43 -24.79 22.10
C LYS A 105 29.25 -24.60 23.38
N ILE A 106 28.74 -23.87 24.36
CA ILE A 106 29.40 -23.70 25.66
C ILE A 106 29.40 -25.02 26.44
N GLU A 107 28.27 -25.74 26.45
CA GLU A 107 28.13 -27.01 27.17
C GLU A 107 29.04 -28.11 26.61
N ASN A 108 29.24 -28.14 25.29
CA ASN A 108 30.06 -29.14 24.61
C ASN A 108 31.54 -28.72 24.46
N ASN A 109 31.97 -27.61 25.07
CA ASN A 109 33.33 -27.13 24.93
C ASN A 109 34.29 -27.83 25.91
N ASN A 110 35.02 -28.82 25.41
CA ASN A 110 36.00 -29.59 26.18
C ASN A 110 37.23 -28.78 26.64
N ARG A 111 37.39 -27.54 26.18
CA ARG A 111 38.51 -26.65 26.57
C ARG A 111 38.17 -25.79 27.79
N LEU A 112 36.92 -25.78 28.24
CA LEU A 112 36.47 -25.00 29.39
C LEU A 112 36.31 -25.89 30.62
N SER A 113 36.67 -25.35 31.79
CA SER A 113 36.34 -25.96 33.07
C SER A 113 34.85 -25.83 33.38
N LYS A 114 34.35 -26.67 34.31
CA LYS A 114 32.96 -26.62 34.77
C LYS A 114 32.54 -25.23 35.28
N ASN A 115 33.45 -24.51 35.94
CA ASN A 115 33.18 -23.16 36.43
C ASN A 115 33.10 -22.13 35.30
N GLU A 116 33.99 -22.21 34.31
CA GLU A 116 33.95 -21.31 33.14
C GLU A 116 32.69 -21.54 32.31
N ILE A 117 32.29 -22.80 32.10
CA ILE A 117 31.02 -23.16 31.46
C ILE A 117 29.83 -22.52 32.20
N LYS A 118 29.81 -22.61 33.54
CA LYS A 118 28.76 -22.02 34.36
C LYS A 118 28.72 -20.49 34.23
N ILE A 119 29.88 -19.82 34.28
CA ILE A 119 29.97 -18.36 34.14
C ILE A 119 29.44 -17.93 32.77
N GLN A 120 29.94 -18.54 31.69
CA GLN A 120 29.55 -18.20 30.32
C GLN A 120 28.06 -18.47 30.07
N LYS A 121 27.50 -19.58 30.59
CA LYS A 121 26.05 -19.86 30.50
C LYS A 121 25.22 -18.80 31.21
N ASN A 122 25.62 -18.39 32.41
CA ASN A 122 24.89 -17.36 33.16
C ASN A 122 24.94 -16.01 32.44
N GLU A 123 26.07 -15.64 31.85
CA GLU A 123 26.23 -14.42 31.06
C GLU A 123 25.40 -14.46 29.77
N LEU A 124 25.42 -15.60 29.07
CA LEU A 124 24.61 -15.84 27.89
C LEU A 124 23.11 -15.73 28.22
N GLU A 125 22.65 -16.34 29.30
CA GLU A 125 21.26 -16.29 29.74
C GLU A 125 20.82 -14.86 30.11
N ARG A 126 21.66 -14.11 30.84
CA ARG A 126 21.40 -12.70 31.18
C ARG A 126 21.27 -11.85 29.92
N THR A 127 22.19 -12.01 28.98
CA THR A 127 22.20 -11.28 27.71
C THR A 127 20.98 -11.60 26.87
N TYR A 128 20.62 -12.89 26.79
CA TYR A 128 19.42 -13.36 26.10
C TYR A 128 18.16 -12.74 26.69
N LYS A 129 17.97 -12.83 28.02
CA LYS A 129 16.80 -12.26 28.72
C LYS A 129 16.70 -10.75 28.52
N TYR A 130 17.83 -10.03 28.60
CA TYR A 130 17.86 -8.59 28.38
C TYR A 130 17.41 -8.23 26.96
N LYS A 131 17.99 -8.87 25.93
CA LYS A 131 17.65 -8.60 24.52
C LYS A 131 16.21 -8.97 24.19
N LYS A 132 15.72 -10.12 24.68
CA LYS A 132 14.33 -10.55 24.48
C LYS A 132 13.34 -9.56 25.09
N ASN A 133 13.58 -9.12 26.33
CA ASN A 133 12.75 -8.12 26.98
C ASN A 133 12.75 -6.77 26.26
N ALA A 134 13.88 -6.36 25.67
CA ALA A 134 13.95 -5.13 24.87
C ALA A 134 13.06 -5.22 23.62
N LEU A 135 13.16 -6.33 22.88
CA LEU A 135 12.33 -6.59 21.70
C LEU A 135 10.83 -6.66 22.04
N GLU A 136 10.47 -7.31 23.15
CA GLU A 136 9.07 -7.37 23.60
C GLU A 136 8.52 -5.98 23.97
N ARG A 137 9.33 -5.10 24.56
CA ARG A 137 8.94 -3.71 24.85
C ARG A 137 8.75 -2.92 23.58
N GLU A 138 9.65 -3.09 22.61
CA GLU A 138 9.53 -2.45 21.30
C GLU A 138 8.25 -2.89 20.58
N LYS A 139 7.95 -4.20 20.59
CA LYS A 139 6.70 -4.74 20.03
C LYS A 139 5.45 -4.12 20.67
N LYS A 140 5.45 -3.96 22.00
CA LYS A 140 4.35 -3.34 22.75
C LYS A 140 4.20 -1.84 22.47
N ALA A 141 5.31 -1.16 22.18
CA ALA A 141 5.30 0.28 21.86
C ALA A 141 4.69 0.58 20.47
N ILE A 142 4.60 -0.41 19.57
CA ILE A 142 3.95 -0.26 18.28
C ILE A 142 2.42 -0.16 18.47
N LYS A 143 1.92 1.07 18.45
CA LYS A 143 0.49 1.39 18.45
C LYS A 143 -0.19 0.75 17.24
N LYS A 144 -1.41 0.24 17.45
CA LYS A 144 -2.31 -0.20 16.38
C LYS A 144 -2.83 1.01 15.61
#